data_AF-A0A970FQ57-F1
#
_entry.id   AF-A0A970FQ57-F1
#
_cell.length_a   1.000
_cell.length_b   1.000
_cell.length_c   1.000
_cell.angle_alpha   90.00
_cell.angle_beta   90.00
_cell.angle_gamma   90.00
#
_symmetry.space_group_name_H-M   'P 1'
#
loop_
_entity.id
_entity.type
_entity.pdbx_description
1 polymer ?
#
loop_
_entity_poly.entity_id
_entity_poly.type
_entity_poly.pdbx_seq_one_letter_code
_entity_poly.pdbx_strand_id
1 'polypeptide(L)'
;MQEIDEDRLFVLRHIMPYVPVRPVPRDLFAGTRYPGVVDVAVCDGQWHTVAFINWSDDERQPLSFTLDSRLLGQFADKHERFVVSEFFSGVSVDAVASGQTLHLGYIEPHGAALVKIAPDCGEPVVTGSTAHFSMGGELEQLCIEHNELRFSVDHKFDCPVTYTIRLPAGYHVVGQTRQFAVFAGKVVIQVDERGPFHIRIPLGQD
;
A
#
# COMPACT_ATOMS: atom_id res chain seq x y z
N MET A 1 -7.73 -34.90 6.36
CA MET A 1 -6.99 -33.63 6.52
C MET A 1 -7.91 -32.55 5.99
N GLN A 2 -8.31 -31.58 6.80
CA GLN A 2 -9.19 -30.50 6.33
C GLN A 2 -8.37 -29.61 5.40
N GLU A 3 -8.76 -29.53 4.13
CA GLU A 3 -8.21 -28.55 3.19
C GLU A 3 -8.55 -27.15 3.67
N ILE A 4 -7.56 -26.26 3.66
CA ILE A 4 -7.78 -24.83 3.88
C ILE A 4 -8.40 -24.29 2.59
N ASP A 5 -9.51 -23.56 2.69
CA ASP A 5 -10.12 -22.94 1.50
C ASP A 5 -9.19 -21.90 0.85
N GLU A 6 -9.38 -21.64 -0.45
CA GLU A 6 -8.53 -20.74 -1.24
C GLU A 6 -8.59 -19.29 -0.71
N ASP A 7 -9.73 -18.84 -0.18
CA ASP A 7 -9.89 -17.49 0.37
C ASP A 7 -9.03 -17.30 1.63
N ARG A 8 -8.95 -18.31 2.49
CA ARG A 8 -8.06 -18.34 3.65
C ARG A 8 -6.61 -18.42 3.22
N LEU A 9 -6.27 -19.20 2.20
CA LEU A 9 -4.92 -19.23 1.65
C LEU A 9 -4.53 -17.86 1.10
N PHE A 10 -5.45 -17.17 0.42
CA PHE A 10 -5.27 -15.80 -0.05
C PHE A 10 -4.97 -14.86 1.11
N VAL A 11 -5.83 -14.82 2.13
CA VAL A 11 -5.65 -13.94 3.30
C VAL A 11 -4.34 -14.25 4.01
N LEU A 12 -4.03 -15.53 4.25
CA LEU A 12 -2.80 -15.95 4.92
C LEU A 12 -1.56 -15.44 4.20
N ARG A 13 -1.49 -15.56 2.86
CA ARG A 13 -0.35 -15.04 2.07
C ARG A 13 -0.14 -13.54 2.25
N HIS A 14 -1.24 -12.78 2.34
CA HIS A 14 -1.20 -11.32 2.44
C HIS A 14 -0.91 -10.78 3.85
N ILE A 15 -1.04 -11.63 4.89
CA ILE A 15 -0.83 -11.25 6.30
C ILE A 15 0.39 -11.92 6.93
N MET A 16 0.97 -12.94 6.29
CA MET A 16 2.14 -13.63 6.84
C MET A 16 3.25 -12.60 7.07
N PRO A 17 3.85 -12.56 8.27
CA PRO A 17 4.61 -11.39 8.70
C PRO A 17 5.88 -11.23 7.87
N TYR A 18 5.84 -10.32 6.91
CA TYR A 18 7.03 -9.72 6.30
C TYR A 18 7.53 -8.51 7.11
N VAL A 19 6.64 -7.88 7.88
CA VAL A 19 6.94 -6.66 8.63
C VAL A 19 6.44 -6.82 10.06
N PRO A 20 7.23 -6.46 11.09
CA PRO A 20 6.71 -6.34 12.44
C PRO A 20 5.64 -5.24 12.48
N VAL A 21 4.45 -5.55 12.99
CA VAL A 21 3.33 -4.59 13.06
C VAL A 21 3.00 -4.25 14.50
N ARG A 22 2.81 -2.95 14.76
CA ARG A 22 2.28 -2.45 16.03
C ARG A 22 0.99 -1.68 15.77
N PRO A 23 -0.18 -2.33 15.81
CA PRO A 23 -1.44 -1.67 15.53
C PRO A 23 -1.79 -0.65 16.62
N VAL A 24 -2.30 0.50 16.19
CA VAL A 24 -2.78 1.60 17.02
C VAL A 24 -4.24 1.85 16.66
N PRO A 25 -5.21 1.43 17.49
CA PRO A 25 -6.61 1.76 17.27
C PRO A 25 -6.82 3.26 17.49
N ARG A 26 -7.24 3.99 16.46
CA ARG A 26 -7.36 5.45 16.47
C ARG A 26 -8.67 5.94 17.08
N ASP A 27 -9.69 5.09 17.09
CA ASP A 27 -11.04 5.38 17.56
C ASP A 27 -11.44 4.55 18.79
N LEU A 28 -10.47 3.99 19.51
CA LEU A 28 -10.72 3.12 20.69
C LEU A 28 -11.64 3.76 21.74
N PHE A 29 -11.58 5.09 21.89
CA PHE A 29 -12.36 5.85 22.87
C PHE A 29 -13.55 6.59 22.26
N ALA A 30 -13.96 6.26 21.03
CA ALA A 30 -15.08 6.90 20.34
C ALA A 30 -16.47 6.41 20.82
N GLY A 31 -16.52 5.49 21.80
CA GLY A 31 -17.78 4.97 22.36
C GLY A 31 -18.43 3.84 21.54
N THR A 32 -17.74 3.34 20.51
CA THR A 32 -18.15 2.14 19.76
C THR A 32 -17.71 0.87 20.46
N ARG A 33 -18.33 -0.27 20.11
CA ARG A 33 -18.01 -1.58 20.70
C ARG A 33 -16.63 -2.10 20.29
N TYR A 34 -16.22 -1.83 19.06
CA TYR A 34 -14.96 -2.27 18.46
C TYR A 34 -14.32 -1.10 17.69
N PRO A 35 -12.99 -0.99 17.67
CA PRO A 35 -12.30 -0.02 16.82
C PRO A 35 -12.65 -0.23 15.35
N GLY A 36 -13.11 0.81 14.68
CA GLY A 36 -13.33 0.85 13.23
C GLY A 36 -12.12 1.39 12.48
N VAL A 37 -11.15 2.00 13.16
CA VAL A 37 -9.96 2.58 12.53
C VAL A 37 -8.70 2.10 13.23
N VAL A 38 -7.88 1.33 12.52
CA VAL A 38 -6.62 0.79 13.04
C VAL A 38 -5.46 1.22 12.15
N ASP A 39 -4.52 1.94 12.73
CA ASP A 39 -3.31 2.40 12.05
C ASP A 39 -2.12 1.48 12.36
N VAL A 40 -1.31 1.19 11.35
CA VAL A 40 -0.08 0.42 11.46
C VAL A 40 1.04 1.17 10.77
N ALA A 41 2.08 1.53 11.52
CA ALA A 41 3.35 1.99 10.95
C ALA A 41 4.07 0.80 10.28
N VAL A 42 4.51 0.99 9.04
CA VAL A 42 5.20 -0.02 8.24
C VAL A 42 6.63 0.44 7.99
N CYS A 43 7.59 -0.51 8.01
CA CYS A 43 9.03 -0.25 7.83
C CYS A 43 9.52 0.92 8.71
N ASP A 44 9.35 0.79 10.03
CA ASP A 44 9.71 1.81 11.03
C ASP A 44 9.08 3.19 10.80
N GLY A 45 7.89 3.22 10.19
CA GLY A 45 7.13 4.44 9.94
C GLY A 45 7.55 5.20 8.69
N GLN A 46 8.15 4.51 7.71
CA GLN A 46 8.32 5.07 6.36
C GLN A 46 6.96 5.38 5.71
N TRP A 47 5.94 4.57 5.99
CA TRP A 47 4.55 4.85 5.70
C TRP A 47 3.63 4.23 6.74
N HIS A 48 2.35 4.55 6.62
CA HIS A 48 1.29 4.00 7.46
C HIS A 48 0.28 3.25 6.60
N THR A 49 -0.23 2.12 7.09
CA THR A 49 -1.39 1.43 6.53
C THR A 49 -2.52 1.51 7.54
N VAL A 50 -3.64 2.11 7.14
CA VAL A 50 -4.83 2.27 7.97
C VAL A 50 -5.92 1.33 7.48
N ALA A 51 -6.41 0.49 8.39
CA ALA A 51 -7.60 -0.31 8.19
C ALA A 51 -8.84 0.48 8.64
N PHE A 52 -9.83 0.57 7.76
CA PHE A 52 -11.17 1.06 8.06
C PHE A 52 -12.12 -0.12 8.03
N ILE A 53 -12.87 -0.36 9.11
CA ILE A 53 -13.69 -1.55 9.28
C ILE A 53 -15.14 -1.13 9.50
N ASN A 54 -16.03 -1.65 8.66
CA ASN A 54 -17.45 -1.44 8.80
C ASN A 54 -18.06 -2.54 9.67
N TRP A 55 -18.42 -2.20 10.91
CA TRP A 55 -19.06 -3.14 11.84
C TRP A 55 -20.60 -3.16 11.74
N SER A 56 -21.19 -2.40 10.81
CA SER A 56 -22.64 -2.43 10.58
C SER A 56 -23.06 -3.77 9.97
N ASP A 57 -24.24 -4.25 10.38
CA ASP A 57 -24.86 -5.46 9.83
C ASP A 57 -25.53 -5.19 8.47
N ASP A 58 -26.04 -3.97 8.26
CA ASP A 58 -26.92 -3.65 7.12
C ASP A 58 -26.48 -2.45 6.29
N GLU A 59 -25.74 -1.50 6.88
CA GLU A 59 -25.43 -0.21 6.25
C GLU A 59 -24.03 -0.18 5.65
N ARG A 60 -23.93 0.36 4.42
CA ARG A 60 -22.65 0.75 3.83
C ARG A 60 -22.10 1.98 4.53
N GLN A 61 -20.80 2.00 4.80
CA GLN A 61 -20.13 3.16 5.40
C GLN A 61 -19.27 3.87 4.37
N PRO A 62 -19.28 5.22 4.30
CA PRO A 62 -18.39 5.94 3.40
C PRO A 62 -16.93 5.77 3.86
N LEU A 63 -16.05 5.43 2.92
CA LEU A 63 -14.60 5.48 3.14
C LEU A 63 -14.16 6.94 3.03
N SER A 64 -14.29 7.65 4.14
CA SER A 64 -14.04 9.09 4.25
C SER A 64 -13.17 9.38 5.47
N PHE A 65 -12.07 10.08 5.27
CA PHE A 65 -11.14 10.40 6.35
C PHE A 65 -10.33 11.65 6.03
N THR A 66 -9.84 12.32 7.08
CA THR A 66 -8.93 13.46 6.99
C THR A 66 -7.51 13.00 7.31
N LEU A 67 -6.54 13.38 6.48
CA LEU A 67 -5.12 13.12 6.75
C LEU A 67 -4.59 14.08 7.83
N ASP A 68 -4.86 13.77 9.10
CA ASP A 68 -4.41 14.59 10.22
C ASP A 68 -3.81 13.74 11.35
N SER A 69 -3.41 14.40 12.44
CA SER A 69 -2.82 13.75 13.61
C SER A 69 -3.80 12.86 14.39
N ARG A 70 -5.12 12.95 14.15
CA ARG A 70 -6.09 11.99 14.70
C ARG A 70 -5.97 10.66 13.99
N LEU A 71 -5.78 10.69 12.66
CA LEU A 71 -5.62 9.48 11.86
C LEU A 71 -4.22 8.85 12.00
N LEU A 72 -3.16 9.65 11.93
CA LEU A 72 -1.78 9.16 11.79
C LEU A 72 -0.87 9.51 12.98
N GLY A 73 -1.37 10.20 13.99
CA GLY A 73 -0.54 10.70 15.09
C GLY A 73 0.53 11.67 14.57
N GLN A 74 1.74 11.58 15.14
CA GLN A 74 2.86 12.45 14.77
C GLN A 74 3.33 12.29 13.31
N PHE A 75 2.96 11.21 12.62
CA PHE A 75 3.35 11.02 11.23
C PHE A 75 2.69 12.04 10.28
N ALA A 76 1.48 12.50 10.60
CA ALA A 76 0.78 13.53 9.84
C ALA A 76 1.52 14.88 9.79
N ASP A 77 2.33 15.16 10.83
CA ASP A 77 3.05 16.44 10.97
C ASP A 77 4.46 16.39 10.37
N LYS A 78 4.94 15.22 9.93
CA LYS A 78 6.28 15.05 9.35
C LYS A 78 6.37 15.40 7.86
N HIS A 79 5.24 15.38 7.17
CA HIS A 79 5.18 15.54 5.72
C HIS A 79 4.01 16.44 5.33
N GLU A 80 4.23 17.32 4.34
CA GLU A 80 3.19 18.23 3.86
C GLU A 80 2.20 17.56 2.91
N ARG A 81 2.67 16.54 2.17
CA ARG A 81 1.91 15.83 1.14
C ARG A 81 2.13 14.33 1.21
N PHE A 82 1.10 13.61 0.80
CA PHE A 82 1.05 12.16 0.83
C PHE A 82 0.54 11.60 -0.50
N VAL A 83 0.92 10.35 -0.75
CA VAL A 83 0.27 9.48 -1.72
C VAL A 83 -0.55 8.46 -0.98
N VAL A 84 -1.83 8.41 -1.31
CA VAL A 84 -2.82 7.55 -0.69
C VAL A 84 -3.21 6.46 -1.66
N SER A 85 -3.22 5.20 -1.23
CA SER A 85 -3.57 4.05 -2.07
C SER A 85 -4.48 3.09 -1.32
N GLU A 86 -5.66 2.80 -1.86
CA GLU A 86 -6.59 1.82 -1.32
C GLU A 86 -6.35 0.46 -2.00
N PHE A 87 -6.15 -0.57 -1.18
CA PHE A 87 -5.65 -1.87 -1.62
C PHE A 87 -6.60 -2.60 -2.58
N PHE A 88 -7.89 -2.70 -2.25
CA PHE A 88 -8.81 -3.59 -2.94
C PHE A 88 -9.28 -3.03 -4.29
N SER A 89 -9.56 -1.73 -4.34
CA SER A 89 -9.97 -1.02 -5.56
C SER A 89 -8.79 -0.63 -6.44
N GLY A 90 -7.57 -0.58 -5.89
CA GLY A 90 -6.37 -0.06 -6.56
C GLY A 90 -6.41 1.45 -6.79
N VAL A 91 -7.41 2.16 -6.23
CA VAL A 91 -7.51 3.62 -6.32
C VAL A 91 -6.34 4.24 -5.58
N SER A 92 -5.68 5.21 -6.23
CA SER A 92 -4.57 5.93 -5.66
C SER A 92 -4.68 7.42 -5.99
N VAL A 93 -4.39 8.26 -5.01
CA VAL A 93 -4.47 9.72 -5.10
C VAL A 93 -3.12 10.29 -4.68
N ASP A 94 -2.51 11.05 -5.58
CA ASP A 94 -1.22 11.70 -5.36
C ASP A 94 -1.40 13.12 -4.78
N ALA A 95 -0.31 13.69 -4.25
CA ALA A 95 -0.24 15.08 -3.77
C ALA A 95 -1.35 15.48 -2.76
N VAL A 96 -1.80 14.55 -1.93
CA VAL A 96 -2.82 14.80 -0.90
C VAL A 96 -2.21 15.60 0.23
N ALA A 97 -2.74 16.79 0.50
CA ALA A 97 -2.20 17.66 1.54
C ALA A 97 -2.52 17.14 2.95
N SER A 98 -1.64 17.40 3.91
CA SER A 98 -1.98 17.26 5.33
C SER A 98 -3.19 18.14 5.67
N GLY A 99 -4.15 17.59 6.42
CA GLY A 99 -5.45 18.20 6.71
C GLY A 99 -6.52 18.04 5.63
N GLN A 100 -6.20 17.45 4.47
CA GLN A 100 -7.18 17.21 3.41
C GLN A 100 -8.08 16.02 3.74
N THR A 101 -9.38 16.16 3.45
CA THR A 101 -10.36 15.06 3.50
C THR A 101 -10.43 14.35 2.16
N LEU A 102 -10.39 13.02 2.18
CA LEU A 102 -10.56 12.15 1.03
C LEU A 102 -11.87 11.37 1.13
N HIS A 103 -12.42 11.04 -0.04
CA HIS A 103 -13.56 10.14 -0.21
C HIS A 103 -13.18 9.09 -1.25
N LEU A 104 -12.99 7.84 -0.83
CA LEU A 104 -12.50 6.75 -1.69
C LEU A 104 -13.56 5.69 -1.98
N GLY A 105 -14.84 6.00 -1.74
CA GLY A 105 -15.97 5.11 -2.00
C GLY A 105 -16.68 4.69 -0.72
N TYR A 106 -17.08 3.42 -0.66
CA TYR A 106 -17.85 2.85 0.45
C TYR A 106 -17.29 1.49 0.86
N ILE A 107 -17.49 1.15 2.13
CA ILE A 107 -17.19 -0.13 2.74
C ILE A 107 -18.52 -0.84 2.96
N GLU A 108 -18.68 -2.03 2.36
CA GLU A 108 -19.87 -2.87 2.56
C GLU A 108 -20.02 -3.30 4.03
N PRO A 109 -21.23 -3.69 4.49
CA PRO A 109 -21.43 -4.29 5.82
C PRO A 109 -20.42 -5.40 6.10
N HIS A 110 -19.83 -5.40 7.30
CA HIS A 110 -18.73 -6.30 7.71
C HIS A 110 -17.49 -6.29 6.81
N GLY A 111 -17.36 -5.29 5.92
CA GLY A 111 -16.22 -5.11 5.05
C GLY A 111 -15.08 -4.35 5.75
N ALA A 112 -13.92 -4.35 5.09
CA ALA A 112 -12.79 -3.52 5.45
C ALA A 112 -12.17 -2.89 4.20
N ALA A 113 -11.57 -1.71 4.38
CA ALA A 113 -10.68 -1.10 3.41
C ALA A 113 -9.29 -0.96 4.01
N LEU A 114 -8.26 -1.13 3.19
CA LEU A 114 -6.86 -0.99 3.59
C LEU A 114 -6.24 0.15 2.80
N VAL A 115 -5.83 1.19 3.51
CA VAL A 115 -5.34 2.42 2.89
C VAL A 115 -3.89 2.64 3.29
N LYS A 116 -2.98 2.57 2.32
CA LYS A 116 -1.59 3.01 2.49
C LYS A 116 -1.50 4.52 2.32
N ILE A 117 -0.79 5.16 3.24
CA ILE A 117 -0.51 6.59 3.26
C ILE A 117 1.00 6.75 3.36
N ALA A 118 1.63 7.03 2.22
CA ALA A 118 3.07 7.21 2.10
C ALA A 118 3.42 8.68 1.83
N PRO A 119 4.60 9.18 2.24
CA PRO A 119 5.01 10.54 1.93
C PRO A 119 5.16 10.77 0.42
N ASP A 120 4.79 11.96 -0.05
CA ASP A 120 5.06 12.40 -1.41
C ASP A 120 6.32 13.27 -1.45
N CYS A 121 7.48 12.63 -1.28
CA CYS A 121 8.79 13.27 -1.07
C CYS A 121 9.80 13.06 -2.21
N GLY A 122 9.33 12.74 -3.41
CA GLY A 122 10.22 12.55 -4.56
C GLY A 122 10.86 11.16 -4.66
N GLU A 123 10.40 10.20 -3.86
CA GLU A 123 10.80 8.78 -3.92
C GLU A 123 9.75 7.94 -4.65
N PRO A 124 10.13 6.83 -5.31
CA PRO A 124 9.17 5.88 -5.88
C PRO A 124 8.31 5.24 -4.77
N VAL A 125 7.02 5.02 -5.05
CA VAL A 125 6.08 4.45 -4.08
C VAL A 125 5.29 3.32 -4.70
N VAL A 126 5.24 2.17 -4.02
CA VAL A 126 4.29 1.10 -4.34
C VAL A 126 2.88 1.59 -4.00
N THR A 127 2.03 1.75 -5.01
CA THR A 127 0.62 2.14 -4.88
C THR A 127 -0.35 0.98 -5.08
N GLY A 128 0.16 -0.22 -5.36
CA GLY A 128 -0.64 -1.44 -5.46
C GLY A 128 0.26 -2.68 -5.40
N SER A 129 -0.24 -3.74 -4.77
CA SER A 129 0.46 -5.03 -4.66
C SER A 129 -0.57 -6.16 -4.60
N THR A 130 -0.29 -7.28 -5.25
CA THR A 130 -1.03 -8.53 -5.04
C THR A 130 -0.26 -9.51 -4.14
N ALA A 131 0.85 -9.06 -3.55
CA ALA A 131 1.72 -9.89 -2.72
C ALA A 131 1.37 -9.76 -1.23
N HIS A 132 1.15 -8.53 -0.74
CA HIS A 132 0.99 -8.28 0.70
C HIS A 132 0.25 -6.96 0.99
N PHE A 133 -0.49 -6.91 2.10
CA PHE A 133 -1.28 -5.74 2.50
C PHE A 133 -0.46 -4.51 2.91
N SER A 134 0.84 -4.68 3.19
CA SER A 134 1.77 -3.56 3.43
C SER A 134 2.00 -2.71 2.18
N MET A 135 1.74 -3.26 0.98
CA MET A 135 2.09 -2.68 -0.31
C MET A 135 3.57 -2.25 -0.34
N GLY A 136 4.48 -3.22 -0.28
CA GLY A 136 5.92 -3.00 -0.46
C GLY A 136 6.76 -3.04 0.81
N GLY A 137 6.17 -3.40 1.95
CA GLY A 137 6.92 -3.62 3.20
C GLY A 137 7.81 -4.86 3.18
N GLU A 138 7.49 -5.78 2.28
CA GLU A 138 8.23 -7.00 1.95
C GLU A 138 9.43 -6.75 1.03
N LEU A 139 9.56 -5.55 0.46
CA LEU A 139 10.66 -5.22 -0.45
C LEU A 139 11.95 -5.01 0.32
N GLU A 140 13.04 -5.56 -0.21
CA GLU A 140 14.39 -5.31 0.29
C GLU A 140 14.93 -3.97 -0.21
N GLN A 141 14.49 -3.55 -1.40
CA GLN A 141 14.91 -2.30 -2.01
C GLN A 141 13.83 -1.74 -2.94
N LEU A 142 13.54 -0.45 -2.80
CA LEU A 142 12.85 0.37 -3.78
C LEU A 142 13.44 1.78 -3.75
N CYS A 143 14.26 2.12 -4.74
CA CYS A 143 14.88 3.43 -4.83
C CYS A 143 15.22 3.78 -6.28
N ILE A 144 15.52 5.05 -6.54
CA ILE A 144 16.10 5.50 -7.79
C ILE A 144 17.58 5.80 -7.56
N GLU A 145 18.46 5.15 -8.31
CA GLU A 145 19.90 5.42 -8.27
C GLU A 145 20.45 5.47 -9.69
N HIS A 146 21.22 6.51 -10.02
CA HIS A 146 21.85 6.66 -11.35
C HIS A 146 20.86 6.54 -12.53
N ASN A 147 19.66 7.13 -12.39
CA ASN A 147 18.56 7.01 -13.36
C ASN A 147 18.10 5.57 -13.60
N GLU A 148 18.21 4.69 -12.60
CA GLU A 148 17.61 3.36 -12.61
C GLU A 148 16.65 3.22 -11.43
N LEU A 149 15.41 2.77 -11.69
CA LEU A 149 14.57 2.24 -10.62
C LEU A 149 15.13 0.87 -10.21
N ARG A 150 15.51 0.75 -8.94
CA ARG A 150 15.98 -0.49 -8.34
C ARG A 150 14.85 -1.09 -7.51
N PHE A 151 14.50 -2.33 -7.83
CA PHE A 151 13.48 -3.10 -7.15
C PHE A 151 14.08 -4.44 -6.73
N SER A 152 14.03 -4.75 -5.44
CA SER A 152 14.47 -6.05 -4.91
C SER A 152 13.45 -6.64 -3.94
N VAL A 153 13.18 -7.94 -4.10
CA VAL A 153 12.31 -8.71 -3.22
C VAL A 153 12.74 -10.17 -3.21
N ASP A 154 12.67 -10.81 -2.04
CA ASP A 154 12.79 -12.26 -1.91
C ASP A 154 11.39 -12.85 -1.72
N HIS A 155 10.75 -13.18 -2.84
CA HIS A 155 9.37 -13.66 -2.86
C HIS A 155 9.29 -15.09 -2.32
N LYS A 156 8.49 -15.32 -1.29
CA LYS A 156 8.46 -16.60 -0.57
C LYS A 156 7.43 -17.61 -1.05
N PHE A 157 6.62 -17.26 -2.06
CA PHE A 157 5.49 -18.08 -2.49
C PHE A 157 5.62 -18.53 -3.94
N ASP A 158 5.08 -19.72 -4.24
CA ASP A 158 5.01 -20.25 -5.60
C ASP A 158 3.72 -19.74 -6.29
N CYS A 159 3.55 -18.41 -6.35
CA CYS A 159 2.46 -17.78 -7.08
C CYS A 159 2.88 -16.43 -7.66
N PRO A 160 2.41 -16.07 -8.87
CA PRO A 160 2.77 -14.81 -9.47
C PRO A 160 2.17 -13.64 -8.69
N VAL A 161 2.95 -12.59 -8.49
CA VAL A 161 2.52 -11.34 -7.87
C VAL A 161 2.90 -10.13 -8.71
N THR A 162 2.17 -9.05 -8.53
CA THR A 162 2.41 -7.79 -9.22
C THR A 162 2.58 -6.64 -8.24
N TYR A 163 3.43 -5.69 -8.62
CA TYR A 163 3.65 -4.44 -7.91
C TYR A 163 3.41 -3.28 -8.85
N THR A 164 2.56 -2.34 -8.44
CA THR A 164 2.33 -1.09 -9.16
C THR A 164 3.08 0.02 -8.45
N ILE A 165 4.00 0.68 -9.15
CA ILE A 165 4.92 1.68 -8.62
C ILE A 165 4.66 3.02 -9.31
N ARG A 166 4.38 4.04 -8.50
CA ARG A 166 4.34 5.44 -8.91
C ARG A 166 5.76 6.00 -8.87
N LEU A 167 6.23 6.52 -10.00
CA LEU A 167 7.50 7.23 -10.09
C LEU A 167 7.35 8.69 -9.63
N PRO A 168 8.40 9.32 -9.09
CA PRO A 168 8.42 10.76 -8.85
C PRO A 168 8.19 11.54 -10.15
N ALA A 169 7.67 12.77 -10.02
CA ALA A 169 7.47 13.65 -11.17
C ALA A 169 8.80 13.89 -11.92
N GLY A 170 8.73 13.91 -13.26
CA GLY A 170 9.88 14.11 -14.15
C GLY A 170 10.66 12.84 -14.46
N TYR A 171 10.33 11.68 -13.87
CA TYR A 171 10.89 10.39 -14.28
C TYR A 171 9.93 9.61 -15.17
N HIS A 172 10.48 8.99 -16.21
CA HIS A 172 9.77 8.06 -17.07
C HIS A 172 10.62 6.83 -17.37
N VAL A 173 9.98 5.70 -17.67
CA VAL A 173 10.71 4.47 -18.02
C VAL A 173 11.21 4.54 -19.45
N VAL A 174 12.46 4.12 -19.66
CA VAL A 174 13.06 3.96 -20.99
C VAL A 174 13.02 2.48 -21.38
N GLY A 175 12.07 2.13 -22.24
CA GLY A 175 11.88 0.76 -22.76
C GLY A 175 10.81 -0.05 -22.03
N GLN A 176 10.60 -1.29 -22.47
CA GLN A 176 9.68 -2.24 -21.84
C GLN A 176 10.26 -3.65 -21.96
N THR A 177 9.96 -4.51 -21.01
CA THR A 177 10.39 -5.91 -21.02
C THR A 177 9.24 -6.84 -20.65
N ARG A 178 9.47 -8.15 -20.56
CA ARG A 178 8.48 -9.08 -20.00
C ARG A 178 8.31 -8.93 -18.48
N GLN A 179 9.32 -8.42 -17.78
CA GLN A 179 9.33 -8.33 -16.31
C GLN A 179 8.69 -7.04 -15.80
N PHE A 180 8.57 -6.01 -16.65
CA PHE A 180 7.87 -4.79 -16.30
C PHE A 180 7.21 -4.14 -17.51
N ALA A 181 6.09 -3.46 -17.26
CA ALA A 181 5.38 -2.64 -18.22
C ALA A 181 5.05 -1.27 -17.62
N VAL A 182 4.70 -0.31 -18.47
CA VAL A 182 4.13 0.97 -18.02
C VAL A 182 2.64 0.94 -18.33
N PHE A 183 1.82 1.16 -17.29
CA PHE A 183 0.37 1.24 -17.42
C PHE A 183 -0.13 2.47 -16.67
N ALA A 184 -0.90 3.32 -17.36
CA ALA A 184 -1.43 4.57 -16.80
C ALA A 184 -0.37 5.45 -16.09
N GLY A 185 0.85 5.52 -16.64
CA GLY A 185 1.95 6.30 -16.07
C GLY A 185 2.64 5.67 -14.85
N LYS A 186 2.26 4.44 -14.47
CA LYS A 186 2.88 3.68 -13.38
C LYS A 186 3.66 2.50 -13.91
N VAL A 187 4.72 2.12 -13.21
CA VAL A 187 5.51 0.93 -13.52
C VAL A 187 4.83 -0.28 -12.88
N VAL A 188 4.53 -1.30 -13.66
CA VAL A 188 4.00 -2.57 -13.17
C VAL A 188 5.09 -3.61 -13.29
N ILE A 189 5.52 -4.17 -12.18
CA ILE A 189 6.52 -5.23 -12.10
C ILE A 189 5.81 -6.55 -11.79
N GLN A 190 6.16 -7.61 -12.53
CA GLN A 190 5.67 -8.96 -12.32
C GLN A 190 6.78 -9.85 -11.76
N VAL A 191 6.43 -10.60 -10.71
CA VAL A 191 7.30 -11.61 -10.07
C VAL A 191 6.58 -12.93 -10.19
N ASP A 192 7.08 -13.84 -11.03
CA ASP A 192 6.33 -15.02 -11.48
C ASP A 192 6.45 -16.24 -10.57
N GLU A 193 7.55 -16.34 -9.84
CA GLU A 193 7.92 -17.52 -9.07
C GLU A 193 8.58 -17.15 -7.75
N ARG A 194 8.76 -18.14 -6.89
CA ARG A 194 9.46 -17.99 -5.63
C ARG A 194 10.95 -17.75 -5.85
N GLY A 195 11.52 -16.81 -5.10
CA GLY A 195 12.96 -16.57 -5.04
C GLY A 195 13.33 -15.09 -4.96
N PRO A 196 14.65 -14.81 -4.99
CA PRO A 196 15.16 -13.44 -5.04
C PRO A 196 15.03 -12.84 -6.44
N PHE A 197 14.50 -11.63 -6.51
CA PHE A 197 14.40 -10.83 -7.73
C PHE A 197 15.13 -9.52 -7.51
N HIS A 198 15.99 -9.17 -8.47
CA HIS A 198 16.68 -7.89 -8.52
C HIS A 198 16.48 -7.29 -9.90
N ILE A 199 15.59 -6.30 -9.99
CA ILE A 199 15.18 -5.68 -11.24
C ILE A 199 15.73 -4.26 -11.27
N ARG A 200 16.34 -3.91 -12.40
CA ARG A 200 16.83 -2.56 -12.70
C ARG A 200 16.11 -2.06 -13.94
N ILE A 201 15.44 -0.93 -13.81
CA ILE A 201 14.65 -0.35 -14.89
C ILE A 201 15.27 1.00 -15.25
N PRO A 202 15.81 1.15 -16.48
CA PRO A 202 16.34 2.42 -16.94
C PRO A 202 15.25 3.50 -16.95
N LEU A 203 15.58 4.67 -16.43
CA LEU A 203 14.72 5.84 -16.40
C LEU A 203 15.33 6.99 -17.21
N GLY A 204 14.45 7.79 -17.81
CA GLY A 204 14.76 9.10 -18.36
C GLY A 204 14.27 10.19 -17.42
N GLN A 205 14.80 11.40 -17.63
CA GLN A 205 14.37 12.61 -16.95
C GLN A 205 13.92 13.64 -17.98
N ASP A 206 12.79 14.28 -17.71
CA ASP A 206 12.22 15.36 -18.53
C ASP A 206 12.92 16.71 -18.27
#